data_AF-A0A662LJR2-F1
#
_entry.id   AF-A0A662LJR2-F1
#
_cell.length_a   1.000
_cell.length_b   1.000
_cell.length_c   1.000
_cell.angle_alpha   90.00
_cell.angle_beta   90.00
_cell.angle_gamma   90.00
#
_symmetry.space_group_name_H-M   'P 1'
#
loop_
_entity.id
_entity.type
_entity.pdbx_description
1 polymer ?
#
loop_
_entity_poly.entity_id
_entity_poly.type
_entity_poly.pdbx_seq_one_letter_code
_entity_poly.pdbx_strand_id
1 'polypeptide(L)'
;MIDWTEKYRPRTLDEVIGNDQAKDVLRRWADEWKGKKLPEKRGMIIYGRPGIGKTSSALALANEYGWVAIEMNASAVRNAENIK
;
A
#
# COMPACT_ATOMS: atom_id res chain seq x y z
N MET A 1 1.92 2.05 25.46
CA MET A 1 1.86 3.38 24.80
C MET A 1 2.00 3.12 23.31
N ILE A 2 1.00 3.49 22.48
CA ILE A 2 1.10 3.29 21.03
C ILE A 2 2.02 4.37 20.44
N ASP A 3 2.90 3.97 19.52
CA ASP A 3 3.74 4.89 18.74
C ASP A 3 2.86 5.92 18.01
N TRP A 4 3.24 7.20 18.08
CA TRP A 4 2.51 8.29 17.41
C TRP A 4 2.35 8.05 15.91
N THR A 5 3.37 7.47 15.28
CA THR A 5 3.37 7.18 13.84
C THR A 5 2.33 6.14 13.46
N GLU A 6 2.05 5.19 14.35
CA GLU A 6 0.97 4.21 14.20
C GLU A 6 -0.39 4.79 14.55
N LYS A 7 -0.44 5.60 15.63
CA LYS A 7 -1.67 6.23 16.10
C LYS A 7 -2.31 7.12 15.03
N TYR A 8 -1.48 7.87 14.31
CA TYR A 8 -1.91 8.82 13.27
C TYR A 8 -1.56 8.35 11.86
N ARG A 9 -1.30 7.05 11.66
CA ARG A 9 -1.08 6.50 10.33
C ARG A 9 -2.32 6.74 9.46
N PRO A 10 -2.17 7.27 8.24
CA PRO A 10 -3.28 7.42 7.30
C PRO A 10 -4.01 6.09 7.06
N ARG A 11 -5.34 6.14 7.13
CA ARG A 11 -6.22 5.00 6.88
C ARG A 11 -6.76 4.99 5.47
N THR A 12 -6.89 6.16 4.85
CA THR A 12 -7.29 6.32 3.45
C THR A 12 -6.22 7.10 2.68
N LEU A 13 -6.26 7.02 1.36
CA LEU A 13 -5.30 7.77 0.54
C LEU A 13 -5.51 9.29 0.68
N ASP A 14 -6.71 9.76 1.01
CA ASP A 14 -6.96 11.19 1.22
C ASP A 14 -6.29 11.74 2.48
N GLU A 15 -6.06 10.89 3.49
CA GLU A 15 -5.31 11.26 4.69
C GLU A 15 -3.79 11.31 4.44
N VAL A 16 -3.31 10.78 3.32
CA VAL A 16 -1.89 10.89 2.92
C VAL A 16 -1.63 12.29 2.34
N ILE A 17 -0.83 13.06 3.06
CA ILE A 17 -0.44 14.42 2.65
C ILE A 17 0.53 14.35 1.45
N GLY A 18 0.15 15.00 0.35
CA GLY A 18 0.93 15.08 -0.90
C GLY A 18 0.85 13.81 -1.76
N ASN A 19 1.77 13.72 -2.74
CA ASN A 19 1.85 12.63 -3.72
C ASN A 19 0.56 12.43 -4.56
N ASP A 20 -0.20 13.50 -4.84
CA ASP A 20 -1.54 13.41 -5.43
C ASP A 20 -1.59 12.61 -6.74
N GLN A 21 -0.65 12.86 -7.66
CA GLN A 21 -0.55 12.08 -8.90
C GLN A 21 -0.32 10.58 -8.66
N ALA A 22 0.51 10.23 -7.66
CA ALA A 22 0.76 8.82 -7.33
C ALA A 22 -0.46 8.18 -6.67
N LYS A 23 -1.19 8.92 -5.82
CA LYS A 23 -2.46 8.47 -5.23
C LYS A 23 -3.50 8.18 -6.31
N ASP A 24 -3.60 9.03 -7.34
CA ASP A 24 -4.52 8.82 -8.46
C ASP A 24 -4.17 7.58 -9.29
N VAL A 25 -2.88 7.28 -9.46
CA VAL A 25 -2.43 6.06 -10.14
C VAL A 25 -2.74 4.82 -9.30
N LEU A 26 -2.51 4.87 -7.98
CA LEU A 26 -2.83 3.79 -7.05
C LEU A 26 -4.33 3.46 -7.06
N ARG A 27 -5.20 4.48 -7.01
CA ARG A 27 -6.65 4.30 -7.07
C ARG A 27 -7.09 3.66 -8.38
N ARG A 28 -6.62 4.21 -9.51
CA ARG A 28 -6.94 3.65 -10.84
C ARG A 28 -6.57 2.18 -10.95
N TRP A 29 -5.36 1.81 -10.51
CA TRP A 29 -4.93 0.43 -10.48
C TRP A 29 -5.82 -0.44 -9.59
N ALA A 30 -6.20 0.04 -8.40
CA ALA A 30 -7.09 -0.69 -7.50
C ALA A 30 -8.53 -0.82 -8.05
N ASP A 31 -9.02 0.17 -8.77
CA ASP A 31 -10.32 0.12 -9.46
C ASP A 31 -10.32 -0.91 -10.60
N GLU A 32 -9.20 -1.09 -11.31
CA GLU A 32 -9.07 -2.16 -12.30
C GLU A 32 -9.26 -3.55 -11.66
N TRP A 33 -8.82 -3.76 -10.42
CA TRP A 33 -9.04 -5.01 -9.67
C TRP A 33 -10.50 -5.25 -9.26
N LYS A 34 -11.31 -4.20 -9.12
CA LYS A 34 -12.76 -4.32 -8.85
C LYS A 34 -13.55 -4.74 -10.10
N GLY A 35 -12.99 -4.55 -11.29
CA GLY A 35 -13.62 -4.90 -12.55
C GLY A 35 -13.75 -6.41 -12.79
N LYS A 36 -14.48 -6.80 -13.83
CA LYS A 36 -14.61 -8.21 -14.25
C LYS A 36 -13.34 -8.76 -14.92
N LYS A 37 -12.44 -7.89 -15.36
CA LYS A 37 -11.19 -8.23 -16.05
C LYS A 37 -10.02 -7.85 -15.16
N LEU A 38 -9.07 -8.77 -15.02
CA LEU A 38 -7.84 -8.52 -14.26
C LEU A 38 -7.01 -7.41 -14.92
N PRO A 39 -6.31 -6.56 -14.12
CA PRO A 39 -5.36 -5.58 -14.64
C PRO A 39 -4.28 -6.22 -15.51
N GLU A 40 -3.83 -5.50 -16.53
CA GLU A 40 -2.68 -5.93 -17.33
C GLU A 40 -1.40 -5.98 -16.49
N LYS A 41 -1.23 -4.99 -15.60
CA LYS A 41 -0.13 -4.94 -14.62
C LYS A 41 -0.66 -5.31 -13.24
N ARG A 42 -0.30 -6.50 -12.77
CA ARG A 42 -0.77 -7.03 -11.48
C ARG A 42 0.07 -6.60 -10.28
N GLY A 43 1.17 -5.91 -10.51
CA GLY A 43 2.06 -5.42 -9.46
C GLY A 43 2.42 -3.96 -9.71
N MET A 44 2.65 -3.25 -8.62
CA MET A 44 3.13 -1.87 -8.63
C MET A 44 4.39 -1.75 -7.80
N ILE A 45 5.29 -0.86 -8.22
CA ILE A 45 6.47 -0.47 -7.46
C ILE A 45 6.26 0.96 -7.00
N ILE A 46 6.23 1.16 -5.68
CA ILE A 46 6.17 2.49 -5.06
C ILE A 46 7.59 2.85 -4.61
N TYR A 47 8.19 3.87 -5.23
CA TYR A 47 9.56 4.29 -4.95
C TYR A 47 9.64 5.78 -4.59
N GLY A 48 10.74 6.17 -3.93
CA GLY A 48 10.99 7.55 -3.51
C GLY A 48 11.72 7.62 -2.17
N ARG A 49 12.03 8.85 -1.73
CA ARG A 49 12.79 9.15 -0.50
C ARG A 49 12.17 8.48 0.74
N PRO A 50 12.96 8.16 1.78
CA PRO A 50 12.41 7.65 3.04
C PRO A 50 11.46 8.66 3.69
N GLY A 51 10.43 8.17 4.40
CA GLY A 51 9.51 9.02 5.17
C GLY A 51 8.43 9.78 4.39
N ILE A 52 8.28 9.57 3.07
CA ILE A 52 7.29 10.30 2.24
C ILE A 52 5.90 9.63 2.15
N GLY A 53 5.65 8.59 2.95
CA GLY A 53 4.34 7.91 2.98
C GLY A 53 4.19 6.70 2.05
N LYS A 54 5.26 6.15 1.45
CA LYS A 54 5.17 4.99 0.52
C LYS A 54 4.43 3.78 1.11
N THR A 55 4.90 3.29 2.26
CA THR A 55 4.27 2.16 2.97
C THR A 55 2.88 2.53 3.46
N SER A 56 2.72 3.75 3.99
CA SER A 56 1.44 4.27 4.45
C SER A 56 0.40 4.32 3.33
N SER A 57 0.76 4.75 2.11
CA SER A 57 -0.12 4.76 0.94
C SER A 57 -0.57 3.35 0.54
N ALA A 58 0.32 2.35 0.59
CA ALA A 58 -0.04 0.98 0.25
C ALA A 58 -1.05 0.39 1.25
N LEU A 59 -0.81 0.61 2.56
CA LEU A 59 -1.70 0.16 3.62
C LEU A 59 -3.05 0.92 3.60
N ALA A 60 -3.01 2.23 3.36
CA ALA A 60 -4.19 3.07 3.26
C ALA A 60 -5.07 2.68 2.06
N LEU A 61 -4.46 2.40 0.90
CA LEU A 61 -5.18 1.87 -0.26
C LEU A 61 -5.85 0.52 0.04
N ALA A 62 -5.12 -0.41 0.68
CA ALA A 62 -5.68 -1.69 1.06
C ALA A 62 -6.89 -1.53 2.00
N ASN A 63 -6.78 -0.64 3.00
CA ASN A 63 -7.87 -0.35 3.92
C ASN A 63 -9.09 0.29 3.22
N GLU A 64 -8.87 1.29 2.36
CA GLU A 64 -9.91 1.97 1.58
C GLU A 64 -10.69 1.00 0.66
N TYR A 65 -10.06 -0.07 0.19
CA TYR A 65 -10.66 -1.10 -0.67
C TYR A 65 -11.10 -2.35 0.09
N GLY A 66 -10.97 -2.38 1.42
CA GLY A 66 -11.36 -3.52 2.25
C GLY A 66 -10.50 -4.77 2.05
N TRP A 67 -9.26 -4.60 1.58
CA TRP A 67 -8.32 -5.70 1.36
C TRP A 67 -7.56 -6.05 2.64
N VAL A 68 -7.28 -7.34 2.82
CA VAL A 68 -6.36 -7.81 3.86
C VAL A 68 -4.92 -7.58 3.37
N ALA A 69 -4.20 -6.68 4.05
CA ALA A 69 -2.81 -6.39 3.73
C ALA A 69 -1.88 -7.44 4.38
N ILE A 70 -1.06 -8.09 3.55
CA ILE A 70 0.02 -8.97 4.01
C ILE A 70 1.33 -8.23 3.75
N GLU A 71 1.96 -7.73 4.81
CA GLU A 71 3.24 -7.02 4.73
C GLU A 71 4.41 -8.01 4.88
N MET A 72 5.33 -7.99 3.92
CA MET A 72 6.56 -8.77 3.96
C MET A 72 7.74 -7.81 3.94
N ASN A 73 8.51 -7.77 5.04
CA ASN A 73 9.72 -6.95 5.12
C ASN A 73 10.95 -7.76 4.67
N ALA A 74 11.92 -7.10 4.06
CA ALA A 74 13.20 -7.70 3.65
C ALA A 74 14.01 -8.28 4.83
N SER A 75 13.81 -7.79 6.05
CA SER A 75 14.41 -8.37 7.25
C SER A 75 13.63 -9.56 7.81
N ALA A 76 12.36 -9.74 7.41
CA ALA A 76 11.46 -10.74 7.98
C ALA A 76 11.53 -12.12 7.29
N VAL A 77 12.12 -12.25 6.10
CA VAL A 77 12.23 -13.55 5.40
C VAL A 77 13.53 -13.63 4.60
N ARG A 78 14.52 -14.37 5.13
CA ARG A 78 15.66 -14.90 4.34
C ARG A 78 15.44 -16.33 3.83
N ASN A 79 14.29 -16.97 4.13
CA ASN A 79 14.04 -18.36 3.75
C ASN A 79 12.76 -18.46 2.91
N ALA A 80 12.92 -18.79 1.63
CA ALA A 80 11.83 -19.06 0.68
C ALA A 80 10.92 -20.23 1.12
N GLU A 81 11.34 -21.05 2.09
CA GLU A 81 10.59 -22.20 2.60
C GLU A 81 9.39 -21.84 3.50
N ASN A 82 9.31 -20.61 4.00
CA ASN A 82 8.24 -20.18 4.92
C ASN A 82 7.03 -19.52 4.24
N ILE A 83 7.01 -19.48 2.91
CA ILE A 83 5.87 -18.98 2.14
C ILE A 83 5.11 -20.21 1.62
N LYS A 84 4.09 -20.66 2.34
CA LYS A 84 3.15 -21.71 1.93
C LYS A 84 1.77 -21.13 1.70
#